data_AF-A0A536MH58-F1
#
_entry.id   AF-A0A536MH58-F1
#
_cell.length_a   1.000
_cell.length_b   1.000
_cell.length_c   1.000
_cell.angle_alpha   90.00
_cell.angle_beta   90.00
_cell.angle_gamma   90.00
#
_symmetry.space_group_name_H-M   'P 1'
#
loop_
_entity.id
_entity.type
_entity.pdbx_description
1 polymer ?
#
loop_
_entity_poly.entity_id
_entity_poly.type
_entity_poly.pdbx_seq_one_letter_code
_entity_poly.pdbx_strand_id
1 'polypeptide(L)'
;MISTTTPPAANPQSRLRPGRYRIAFALAALVVVALVASSLLNYVYLDTIPGRASLYGLLAVALIALGTFILVRAYTRDRATRRKHLIRAAVLIGLGVLLWLLVIDVFLFTQSAGPGVAAVCALVCLPTTAFGLLVVRRMDRNHKEPWRLVLVAAAWGAIVATSLVVWGETIWEQSAQHALVPGPGLDTSLAFMAGILEELAKGLAVLLLFLVMRNEFDDVVDGIVYGAAVGLGFNYLESISYMTNLYSIFAPENNGAVAAGIQWYGRQVLGLFFGHATYTAFIGAGVGIARQVPRMRQKILAIVAGFIVAIAGHFSWDAWATLFPIENTLFGLVEIHLRTLIMTGPFTAALIALLLFGIRYEGQNLLDQMHKEAASGYGAILPEEVAVLASPWRRLQQRLQALNRAGFRAYFKVSRLQTAQLDLAMERWHRERKEIDTPLEAEQQLRNRVIQLRHWVTA
;
A
#
# COMPACT_ATOMS: atom_id res chain seq x y z
N MET A 1 10.16 50.94 31.00
CA MET A 1 9.11 50.10 30.40
C MET A 1 9.78 49.14 29.43
N ILE A 2 9.96 47.88 29.84
CA ILE A 2 10.55 46.83 28.99
C ILE A 2 9.40 46.26 28.16
N SER A 3 9.39 46.57 26.87
CA SER A 3 8.42 46.02 25.91
C SER A 3 8.79 44.57 25.61
N THR A 4 8.04 43.62 26.20
CA THR A 4 8.12 42.21 25.88
C THR A 4 7.40 41.94 24.57
N THR A 5 8.07 42.16 23.44
CA THR A 5 7.61 41.62 22.15
C THR A 5 8.02 40.15 22.10
N THR A 6 7.08 39.25 22.36
CA THR A 6 7.24 37.82 22.04
C THR A 6 7.66 37.67 20.58
N PRO A 7 8.73 36.91 20.26
CA PRO A 7 9.11 36.67 18.88
C PRO A 7 7.94 36.00 18.13
N PRO A 8 7.65 36.40 16.88
CA PRO A 8 6.61 35.77 16.10
C PRO A 8 6.94 34.29 15.96
N ALA A 9 5.96 33.42 16.21
CA ALA A 9 6.13 31.97 16.12
C ALA A 9 6.82 31.59 14.79
N ALA A 10 7.89 30.80 14.87
CA ALA A 10 8.78 30.38 13.76
C ALA A 10 8.11 29.48 12.70
N ASN A 11 6.79 29.56 12.57
CA ASN A 11 6.05 28.87 11.54
C ASN A 11 4.84 29.74 11.17
N PRO A 12 4.95 30.60 10.15
CA PRO A 12 3.75 31.13 9.52
C PRO A 12 3.08 29.90 8.89
N GLN A 13 2.11 29.32 9.60
CA GLN A 13 1.24 28.29 9.05
C GLN A 13 0.84 28.73 7.66
N SER A 14 1.37 28.04 6.65
CA SER A 14 1.11 28.38 5.25
C SER A 14 -0.40 28.31 5.05
N ARG A 15 -1.05 29.46 4.98
CA ARG A 15 -2.50 29.60 4.77
C ARG A 15 -2.96 29.08 3.39
N LEU A 16 -2.05 28.48 2.62
CA LEU A 16 -2.22 28.01 1.24
C LEU A 16 -2.18 26.48 1.09
N ARG A 17 -2.35 25.69 2.17
CA ARG A 17 -2.46 24.21 2.08
C ARG A 17 -3.88 23.59 1.96
N PRO A 18 -5.00 24.30 1.66
CA PRO A 18 -6.31 23.67 1.68
C PRO A 18 -6.58 22.70 0.51
N GLY A 19 -5.97 22.86 -0.67
CA GLY A 19 -6.37 22.08 -1.86
C GLY A 19 -6.20 20.55 -1.71
N ARG A 20 -5.01 20.08 -1.33
CA ARG A 20 -4.71 18.63 -1.29
C ARG A 20 -5.37 17.88 -0.15
N TYR A 21 -5.44 18.49 1.05
CA TYR A 21 -6.14 17.89 2.17
C TYR A 21 -7.65 17.90 1.95
N ARG A 22 -8.18 18.88 1.18
CA ARG A 22 -9.57 18.84 0.71
C ARG A 22 -9.81 17.70 -0.28
N ILE A 23 -8.89 17.44 -1.21
CA ILE A 23 -8.99 16.28 -2.12
C ILE A 23 -8.92 14.98 -1.32
N ALA A 24 -7.93 14.83 -0.41
CA ALA A 24 -7.83 13.64 0.44
C ALA A 24 -9.08 13.45 1.32
N PHE A 25 -9.62 14.54 1.88
CA PHE A 25 -10.86 14.52 2.64
C PHE A 25 -12.06 14.15 1.78
N ALA A 26 -12.16 14.68 0.56
CA ALA A 26 -13.23 14.33 -0.38
C ALA A 26 -13.16 12.87 -0.81
N LEU A 27 -11.96 12.35 -1.09
CA LEU A 27 -11.74 10.94 -1.37
C LEU A 27 -12.10 10.06 -0.18
N ALA A 28 -11.63 10.41 1.03
CA ALA A 28 -11.98 9.67 2.24
C ALA A 28 -13.50 9.73 2.54
N ALA A 29 -14.14 10.87 2.33
CA ALA A 29 -15.59 11.02 2.47
C ALA A 29 -16.34 10.17 1.44
N LEU A 30 -15.87 10.13 0.19
CA LEU A 30 -16.41 9.25 -0.85
C LEU A 30 -16.32 7.77 -0.44
N VAL A 31 -15.18 7.36 0.13
CA VAL A 31 -15.05 6.01 0.72
C VAL A 31 -16.09 5.80 1.79
N VAL A 32 -16.19 6.69 2.78
CA VAL A 32 -17.16 6.53 3.88
C VAL A 32 -18.60 6.46 3.34
N VAL A 33 -18.96 7.27 2.35
CA VAL A 33 -20.28 7.23 1.70
C VAL A 33 -20.50 5.89 0.99
N ALA A 34 -19.52 5.42 0.21
CA ALA A 34 -19.58 4.11 -0.45
C ALA A 34 -19.73 2.97 0.57
N LEU A 35 -19.02 3.05 1.70
CA LEU A 35 -19.09 2.07 2.78
C LEU A 35 -20.44 2.10 3.53
N VAL A 36 -21.01 3.29 3.77
CA VAL A 36 -22.34 3.42 4.37
C VAL A 36 -23.42 2.91 3.42
N ALA A 37 -23.33 3.25 2.13
CA ALA A 37 -24.23 2.73 1.10
C ALA A 37 -24.13 1.20 1.01
N SER A 38 -22.91 0.66 0.99
CA SER A 38 -22.64 -0.78 1.08
C SER A 38 -23.33 -1.42 2.29
N SER A 39 -23.20 -0.82 3.48
CA SER A 39 -23.84 -1.32 4.70
C SER A 39 -25.37 -1.32 4.65
N LEU A 40 -25.97 -0.29 4.05
CA LEU A 40 -27.43 -0.18 3.93
C LEU A 40 -27.97 -1.17 2.89
N LEU A 41 -27.30 -1.31 1.75
CA LEU A 41 -27.69 -2.26 0.72
C LEU A 41 -27.59 -3.71 1.21
N ASN A 42 -26.58 -4.02 2.02
CA ASN A 42 -26.42 -5.31 2.72
C ASN A 42 -27.66 -5.70 3.52
N TYR A 43 -28.20 -4.73 4.26
CA TYR A 43 -29.37 -4.90 5.10
C TYR A 43 -30.66 -5.06 4.28
N VAL A 44 -30.74 -4.41 3.12
CA VAL A 44 -31.98 -4.34 2.31
C VAL A 44 -32.11 -5.45 1.28
N TYR A 45 -31.01 -5.88 0.65
CA TYR A 45 -31.08 -6.73 -0.55
C TYR A 45 -30.49 -8.14 -0.40
N LEU A 46 -29.56 -8.37 0.53
CA LEU A 46 -28.80 -9.62 0.54
C LEU A 46 -29.23 -10.65 1.59
N ASP A 47 -30.20 -10.35 2.47
CA ASP A 47 -30.87 -11.24 3.46
C ASP A 47 -30.01 -12.23 4.28
N THR A 48 -28.68 -12.19 4.14
CA THR A 48 -27.76 -13.25 4.57
C THR A 48 -26.95 -12.87 5.79
N ILE A 49 -26.81 -11.58 6.12
CA ILE A 49 -25.97 -11.12 7.25
C ILE A 49 -26.72 -10.77 8.58
N PRO A 50 -28.00 -11.11 8.88
CA PRO A 50 -28.65 -10.40 10.01
C PRO A 50 -28.30 -10.92 11.41
N GLY A 51 -27.99 -12.22 11.58
CA GLY A 51 -28.04 -12.83 12.91
C GLY A 51 -26.82 -12.58 13.80
N ARG A 52 -25.59 -12.70 13.26
CA ARG A 52 -24.34 -12.75 14.04
C ARG A 52 -23.44 -11.52 13.90
N ALA A 53 -23.68 -10.68 12.88
CA ALA A 53 -22.99 -9.39 12.74
C ALA A 53 -23.48 -8.34 13.77
N SER A 54 -24.61 -8.59 14.44
CA SER A 54 -25.24 -7.69 15.41
C SER A 54 -24.33 -7.36 16.61
N LEU A 55 -23.63 -8.34 17.19
CA LEU A 55 -22.76 -8.15 18.36
C LEU A 55 -21.48 -7.36 18.05
N TYR A 56 -20.84 -7.63 16.90
CA TYR A 56 -19.64 -6.90 16.47
C TYR A 56 -19.98 -5.52 15.87
N GLY A 57 -21.15 -5.43 15.24
CA GLY A 57 -21.73 -4.17 14.79
C GLY A 57 -21.94 -3.18 15.95
N LEU A 58 -22.30 -3.65 17.14
CA LEU A 58 -22.42 -2.79 18.32
C LEU A 58 -21.10 -2.11 18.71
N LEU A 59 -19.96 -2.80 18.59
CA LEU A 59 -18.65 -2.22 18.91
C LEU A 59 -18.26 -1.17 17.85
N ALA A 60 -18.50 -1.45 16.56
CA ALA A 60 -18.28 -0.50 15.48
C ALA A 60 -19.17 0.74 15.62
N VAL A 61 -20.46 0.53 15.90
CA VAL A 61 -21.45 1.60 16.17
C VAL A 61 -21.03 2.42 17.39
N ALA A 62 -20.55 1.79 18.46
CA ALA A 62 -20.06 2.49 19.65
C ALA A 62 -18.84 3.37 19.34
N LEU A 63 -17.88 2.87 18.56
CA LEU A 63 -16.70 3.63 18.13
C LEU A 63 -17.07 4.82 17.23
N ILE A 64 -17.98 4.60 16.27
CA ILE A 64 -18.48 5.66 15.38
C ILE A 64 -19.28 6.70 16.19
N ALA A 65 -20.15 6.27 17.10
CA ALA A 65 -20.95 7.15 17.95
C ALA A 65 -20.06 7.98 18.88
N LEU A 66 -19.07 7.36 19.54
CA LEU A 66 -18.12 8.04 20.40
C LEU A 66 -17.25 9.03 19.61
N GLY A 67 -16.75 8.63 18.44
CA GLY A 67 -15.98 9.49 17.55
C GLY A 67 -16.80 10.68 17.06
N THR A 68 -18.07 10.46 16.68
CA THR A 68 -19.01 11.51 16.29
C THR A 68 -19.34 12.45 17.44
N PHE A 69 -19.56 11.94 18.65
CA PHE A 69 -19.75 12.75 19.85
C PHE A 69 -18.53 13.66 20.11
N ILE A 70 -17.32 13.12 20.01
CA ILE A 70 -16.07 13.89 20.15
C ILE A 70 -15.92 14.92 19.02
N LEU A 71 -16.32 14.58 17.78
CA LEU A 71 -16.30 15.47 16.62
C LEU A 71 -17.20 16.69 16.84
N VAL A 72 -18.46 16.47 17.25
CA VAL A 72 -19.43 17.52 17.54
C VAL A 72 -18.93 18.42 18.68
N ARG A 73 -18.42 17.81 19.76
CA ARG A 73 -17.89 18.55 20.91
C ARG A 73 -16.58 19.30 20.62
N ALA A 74 -15.83 18.92 19.59
CA ALA A 74 -14.62 19.62 19.18
C ALA A 74 -14.92 20.99 18.55
N TYR A 75 -16.11 21.17 17.95
CA TYR A 75 -16.46 22.38 17.22
C TYR A 75 -16.60 23.61 18.14
N THR A 76 -16.94 23.40 19.42
CA THR A 76 -17.11 24.44 20.44
C THR A 76 -15.84 24.73 21.27
N ARG A 77 -14.70 24.09 20.95
CA ARG A 77 -13.45 24.17 21.73
C ARG A 77 -12.42 25.14 21.12
N ASP A 78 -11.44 25.55 21.93
CA ASP A 78 -10.29 26.35 21.47
C ASP A 78 -9.53 25.65 20.34
N ARG A 79 -8.76 26.39 19.53
CA ARG A 79 -8.08 25.85 18.34
C ARG A 79 -7.10 24.69 18.65
N ALA A 80 -6.39 24.73 19.77
CA ALA A 80 -5.38 23.74 20.14
C ALA A 80 -6.00 22.45 20.70
N THR A 81 -7.04 22.55 21.54
CA THR A 81 -7.82 21.38 21.99
C THR A 81 -8.68 20.82 20.86
N ARG A 82 -9.28 21.66 20.02
CA ARG A 82 -10.06 21.24 18.84
C ARG A 82 -9.26 20.31 17.93
N ARG A 83 -8.00 20.65 17.58
CA ARG A 83 -7.17 19.77 16.74
C ARG A 83 -6.99 18.38 17.35
N LYS A 84 -6.71 18.30 18.66
CA LYS A 84 -6.53 17.00 19.35
C LYS A 84 -7.84 16.19 19.35
N HIS A 85 -8.99 16.84 19.58
CA HIS A 85 -10.29 16.18 19.56
C HIS A 85 -10.71 15.75 18.15
N LEU A 86 -10.45 16.55 17.12
CA LEU A 86 -10.69 16.17 15.72
C LEU A 86 -9.87 14.95 15.32
N ILE A 87 -8.59 14.87 15.73
CA ILE A 87 -7.74 13.70 15.49
C ILE A 87 -8.33 12.47 16.20
N ARG A 88 -8.69 12.58 17.48
CA ARG A 88 -9.30 11.48 18.25
C ARG A 88 -10.61 11.01 17.62
N ALA A 89 -11.47 11.94 17.20
CA ALA A 89 -12.72 11.64 16.52
C ALA A 89 -12.47 10.89 15.20
N ALA A 90 -11.56 11.39 14.35
CA ALA A 90 -11.22 10.75 13.09
C ALA A 90 -10.64 9.33 13.29
N VAL A 91 -9.79 9.14 14.29
CA VAL A 91 -9.24 7.82 14.64
C VAL A 91 -10.35 6.87 15.08
N LEU A 92 -11.25 7.31 15.97
CA LEU A 92 -12.33 6.46 16.47
C LEU A 92 -13.34 6.09 15.39
N ILE A 93 -13.75 7.05 14.55
CA ILE A 93 -14.62 6.79 13.40
C ILE A 93 -13.91 5.84 12.42
N GLY A 94 -12.64 6.08 12.11
CA GLY A 94 -11.85 5.22 11.24
C GLY A 94 -11.74 3.78 11.77
N LEU A 95 -11.47 3.61 13.07
CA LEU A 95 -11.43 2.29 13.71
C LEU A 95 -12.80 1.60 13.70
N GLY A 96 -13.88 2.34 13.96
CA GLY A 96 -15.23 1.80 13.90
C GLY A 96 -15.61 1.33 12.50
N VAL A 97 -15.29 2.12 11.47
CA VAL A 97 -15.48 1.74 10.07
C VAL A 97 -14.64 0.52 9.71
N LEU A 98 -13.33 0.52 10.01
CA LEU A 98 -12.45 -0.62 9.71
C LEU A 98 -12.91 -1.90 10.40
N LEU A 99 -13.36 -1.81 11.65
CA LEU A 99 -13.92 -2.95 12.38
C LEU A 99 -15.19 -3.47 11.70
N TRP A 100 -16.07 -2.57 11.26
CA TRP A 100 -17.29 -2.95 10.54
C TRP A 100 -16.97 -3.72 9.25
N LEU A 101 -16.01 -3.22 8.45
CA LEU A 101 -15.56 -3.89 7.23
C LEU A 101 -14.95 -5.26 7.51
N LEU A 102 -14.09 -5.34 8.52
CA LEU A 102 -13.48 -6.59 8.94
C LEU A 102 -14.54 -7.64 9.33
N VAL A 103 -15.66 -7.22 9.93
CA VAL A 103 -16.76 -8.13 10.28
C VAL A 103 -17.48 -8.62 9.03
N ILE A 104 -17.73 -7.76 8.05
CA ILE A 104 -18.31 -8.14 6.76
C ILE A 104 -17.39 -9.16 6.07
N ASP A 105 -16.11 -8.86 5.98
CA ASP A 105 -15.09 -9.73 5.41
C ASP A 105 -15.07 -11.10 6.09
N VAL A 106 -14.97 -11.14 7.43
CA VAL A 106 -15.01 -12.40 8.19
C VAL A 106 -16.29 -13.17 7.91
N PHE A 107 -17.44 -12.49 7.83
CA PHE A 107 -18.69 -13.15 7.51
C PHE A 107 -18.66 -13.78 6.12
N LEU A 108 -18.31 -12.99 5.10
CA LEU A 108 -18.19 -13.43 3.70
C LEU A 108 -17.27 -14.64 3.57
N PHE A 109 -16.08 -14.57 4.16
CA PHE A 109 -15.06 -15.62 4.02
C PHE A 109 -15.33 -16.86 4.87
N THR A 110 -16.25 -16.80 5.83
CA THR A 110 -16.67 -17.96 6.62
C THR A 110 -17.96 -18.60 6.13
N GLN A 111 -18.74 -17.94 5.25
CA GLN A 111 -20.00 -18.48 4.75
C GLN A 111 -19.82 -19.82 4.03
N SER A 112 -18.80 -19.94 3.17
CA SER A 112 -18.64 -21.09 2.27
C SER A 112 -18.29 -22.38 3.00
N ALA A 113 -17.25 -22.37 3.85
CA ALA A 113 -16.71 -23.58 4.47
C ALA A 113 -16.70 -23.55 6.01
N GLY A 114 -17.30 -22.53 6.61
CA GLY A 114 -17.31 -22.31 8.05
C GLY A 114 -16.03 -21.69 8.60
N PRO A 115 -16.06 -21.25 9.87
CA PRO A 115 -14.98 -20.48 10.50
C PRO A 115 -13.69 -21.27 10.71
N GLY A 116 -13.77 -22.58 10.95
CA GLY A 116 -12.59 -23.42 11.13
C GLY A 116 -11.72 -23.51 9.88
N VAL A 117 -12.35 -23.78 8.73
CA VAL A 117 -11.65 -23.86 7.44
C VAL A 117 -11.09 -22.50 7.05
N ALA A 118 -11.88 -21.44 7.17
CA ALA A 118 -11.42 -20.07 6.88
C ALA A 118 -10.21 -19.67 7.74
N ALA A 119 -10.19 -20.04 9.02
CA ALA A 119 -9.04 -19.80 9.89
C ALA A 119 -7.78 -20.56 9.43
N VAL A 120 -7.91 -21.82 9.01
CA VAL A 120 -6.79 -22.59 8.44
C VAL A 120 -6.29 -21.94 7.14
N CYS A 121 -7.18 -21.57 6.22
CA CYS A 121 -6.82 -20.88 4.99
C CYS A 121 -6.06 -19.57 5.29
N ALA A 122 -6.55 -18.76 6.24
CA ALA A 122 -5.89 -17.54 6.67
C ALA A 122 -4.48 -17.82 7.23
N LEU A 123 -4.35 -18.77 8.15
CA LEU A 123 -3.07 -19.14 8.76
C LEU A 123 -2.05 -19.62 7.73
N VAL A 124 -2.48 -20.32 6.68
CA VAL A 124 -1.60 -20.83 5.62
C VAL A 124 -1.21 -19.73 4.62
N CYS A 125 -2.06 -18.73 4.37
CA CYS A 125 -1.73 -17.56 3.53
C CYS A 125 -0.84 -16.52 4.23
N LEU A 126 -0.81 -16.49 5.56
CA LEU A 126 -0.05 -15.49 6.33
C LEU A 126 1.46 -15.53 6.05
N PRO A 127 2.16 -16.68 6.06
CA PRO A 127 3.60 -16.72 5.81
C PRO A 127 4.00 -16.22 4.43
N THR A 128 3.27 -16.61 3.38
CA THR A 128 3.52 -16.18 1.99
C THR A 128 3.26 -14.70 1.81
N THR A 129 2.18 -14.17 2.39
CA THR A 129 1.88 -12.74 2.37
C THR A 129 2.92 -11.93 3.13
N ALA A 130 3.31 -12.37 4.33
CA ALA A 130 4.36 -11.73 5.12
C ALA A 130 5.72 -11.74 4.40
N PHE A 131 6.04 -12.85 3.73
CA PHE A 131 7.21 -12.94 2.86
C PHE A 131 7.11 -11.94 1.69
N GLY A 132 5.95 -11.85 1.02
CA GLY A 132 5.68 -10.88 -0.04
C GLY A 132 5.95 -9.44 0.42
N LEU A 133 5.38 -9.04 1.56
CA LEU A 133 5.58 -7.71 2.13
C LEU A 133 7.04 -7.44 2.51
N LEU A 134 7.74 -8.45 3.04
CA LEU A 134 9.17 -8.36 3.32
C LEU A 134 9.99 -8.14 2.05
N VAL A 135 9.70 -8.88 0.97
CA VAL A 135 10.41 -8.74 -0.32
C VAL A 135 10.16 -7.36 -0.91
N VAL A 136 8.89 -6.94 -1.02
CA VAL A 136 8.51 -5.65 -1.58
C VAL A 136 9.17 -4.50 -0.81
N ARG A 137 9.11 -4.51 0.51
CA ARG A 137 9.78 -3.47 1.33
C ARG A 137 11.30 -3.44 1.15
N ARG A 138 11.92 -4.55 0.75
CA ARG A 138 13.37 -4.65 0.50
C ARG A 138 13.75 -4.30 -0.94
N MET A 139 12.78 -4.02 -1.81
CA MET A 139 13.04 -3.54 -3.17
C MET A 139 13.69 -2.16 -3.13
N ASP A 140 13.27 -1.28 -2.22
CA ASP A 140 14.03 -0.07 -1.91
C ASP A 140 15.28 -0.42 -1.10
N ARG A 141 16.44 -0.15 -1.73
CA ARG A 141 17.77 -0.45 -1.18
C ARG A 141 18.38 0.70 -0.41
N ASN A 142 17.97 1.94 -0.69
CA ASN A 142 18.60 3.14 -0.18
C ASN A 142 17.79 3.74 0.96
N HIS A 143 16.46 3.79 0.85
CA HIS A 143 15.56 4.31 1.86
C HIS A 143 14.43 3.33 2.15
N LYS A 144 14.55 2.55 3.22
CA LYS A 144 13.54 1.52 3.50
C LYS A 144 12.26 2.15 4.05
N GLU A 145 11.17 1.98 3.32
CA GLU A 145 9.85 2.43 3.74
C GLU A 145 9.47 1.98 5.15
N PRO A 146 8.82 2.83 5.95
CA PRO A 146 8.50 2.51 7.32
C PRO A 146 7.41 1.43 7.34
N TRP A 147 7.63 0.35 8.11
CA TRP A 147 6.71 -0.78 8.19
C TRP A 147 5.26 -0.38 8.49
N ARG A 148 5.06 0.69 9.27
CA ARG A 148 3.72 1.23 9.56
C ARG A 148 2.94 1.56 8.30
N LEU A 149 3.58 2.13 7.27
CA LEU A 149 2.90 2.53 6.03
C LEU A 149 2.69 1.34 5.11
N VAL A 150 3.67 0.45 5.02
CA VAL A 150 3.54 -0.82 4.28
C VAL A 150 2.39 -1.67 4.84
N LEU A 151 2.29 -1.77 6.17
CA LEU A 151 1.20 -2.51 6.82
C LEU A 151 -0.15 -1.81 6.70
N VAL A 152 -0.20 -0.47 6.72
CA VAL A 152 -1.44 0.27 6.45
C VAL A 152 -1.89 0.08 5.00
N ALA A 153 -0.97 0.09 4.05
CA ALA A 153 -1.24 -0.19 2.64
C ALA A 153 -1.80 -1.59 2.45
N ALA A 154 -1.14 -2.60 3.04
CA ALA A 154 -1.61 -3.98 3.02
C ALA A 154 -2.97 -4.14 3.72
N ALA A 155 -3.17 -3.52 4.88
CA ALA A 155 -4.44 -3.57 5.59
C ALA A 155 -5.59 -2.93 4.79
N TRP A 156 -5.32 -1.85 4.05
CA TRP A 156 -6.30 -1.27 3.14
C TRP A 156 -6.69 -2.25 2.04
N GLY A 157 -5.71 -2.85 1.36
CA GLY A 157 -5.97 -3.86 0.34
C GLY A 157 -6.78 -5.04 0.88
N ALA A 158 -6.39 -5.52 2.05
CA ALA A 158 -6.99 -6.66 2.74
C ALA A 158 -8.44 -6.43 3.18
N ILE A 159 -8.76 -5.24 3.71
CA ILE A 159 -10.02 -5.00 4.41
C ILE A 159 -10.91 -4.01 3.66
N VAL A 160 -10.36 -2.87 3.27
CA VAL A 160 -11.16 -1.79 2.68
C VAL A 160 -11.48 -2.09 1.23
N ALA A 161 -10.47 -2.50 0.46
CA ALA A 161 -10.64 -2.72 -0.97
C ALA A 161 -11.50 -3.97 -1.25
N THR A 162 -11.25 -5.09 -0.59
CA THR A 162 -12.08 -6.30 -0.66
C THR A 162 -13.55 -6.03 -0.34
N SER A 163 -13.83 -5.36 0.80
CA SER A 163 -15.19 -4.97 1.17
C SER A 163 -15.87 -4.06 0.13
N LEU A 164 -15.15 -3.09 -0.45
CA LEU A 164 -15.70 -2.21 -1.49
C LEU A 164 -16.03 -2.97 -2.78
N VAL A 165 -15.16 -3.91 -3.16
CA VAL A 165 -15.26 -4.69 -4.39
C VAL A 165 -16.44 -5.63 -4.38
N VAL A 166 -16.62 -6.39 -3.29
CA VAL A 166 -17.72 -7.34 -3.15
C VAL A 166 -19.06 -6.71 -3.51
N TRP A 167 -19.27 -5.45 -3.11
CA TRP A 167 -20.49 -4.71 -3.46
C TRP A 167 -20.57 -4.30 -4.91
N GLY A 168 -19.51 -3.67 -5.43
CA GLY A 168 -19.48 -3.22 -6.81
C GLY A 168 -19.71 -4.38 -7.76
N GLU A 169 -19.07 -5.51 -7.49
CA GLU A 169 -19.19 -6.73 -8.28
C GLU A 169 -20.56 -7.37 -8.13
N THR A 170 -21.10 -7.50 -6.91
CA THR A 170 -22.45 -8.08 -6.71
C THR A 170 -23.52 -7.27 -7.45
N ILE A 171 -23.47 -5.93 -7.37
CA ILE A 171 -24.44 -5.05 -8.05
C ILE A 171 -24.28 -5.18 -9.57
N TRP A 172 -23.03 -5.22 -10.05
CA TRP A 172 -22.75 -5.37 -11.46
C TRP A 172 -23.20 -6.73 -11.98
N GLU A 173 -22.89 -7.80 -11.25
CA GLU A 173 -23.26 -9.17 -11.57
C GLU A 173 -24.78 -9.31 -11.70
N GLN A 174 -25.55 -8.84 -10.72
CA GLN A 174 -27.01 -8.86 -10.78
C GLN A 174 -27.52 -8.09 -12.01
N SER A 175 -26.99 -6.89 -12.27
CA SER A 175 -27.40 -6.08 -13.41
C SER A 175 -27.05 -6.73 -14.75
N ALA A 176 -25.85 -7.30 -14.86
CA ALA A 176 -25.33 -7.94 -16.05
C ALA A 176 -26.07 -9.25 -16.35
N GLN A 177 -26.38 -10.07 -15.34
CA GLN A 177 -27.18 -11.28 -15.49
C GLN A 177 -28.61 -11.00 -15.99
N HIS A 178 -29.17 -9.83 -15.68
CA HIS A 178 -30.47 -9.40 -16.23
C HIS A 178 -30.37 -8.81 -17.64
N ALA A 179 -29.25 -8.17 -17.99
CA ALA A 179 -29.10 -7.44 -19.24
C ALA A 179 -28.45 -8.27 -20.37
N LEU A 180 -27.66 -9.30 -20.03
CA LEU A 180 -26.85 -10.08 -20.96
C LEU A 180 -27.28 -11.54 -20.95
N VAL A 181 -27.05 -12.20 -22.10
CA VAL A 181 -27.25 -13.65 -22.22
C VAL A 181 -26.05 -14.38 -21.61
N PRO A 182 -26.24 -15.48 -20.85
CA PRO A 182 -25.15 -16.31 -20.36
C PRO A 182 -24.18 -16.72 -21.49
N GLY A 183 -22.89 -16.60 -21.24
CA GLY A 183 -21.82 -16.94 -22.18
C GLY A 183 -20.67 -15.92 -22.20
N PRO A 184 -19.78 -15.99 -23.20
CA PRO A 184 -18.52 -15.26 -23.20
C PRO A 184 -18.64 -13.73 -23.05
N GLY A 185 -19.76 -13.15 -23.52
CA GLY A 185 -20.02 -11.72 -23.38
C GLY A 185 -20.30 -11.31 -21.93
N LEU A 186 -21.07 -12.11 -21.19
CA LEU A 186 -21.30 -11.90 -19.75
C LEU A 186 -19.98 -12.10 -18.99
N ASP A 187 -19.27 -13.19 -19.26
CA ASP A 187 -17.99 -13.53 -18.60
C ASP A 187 -16.94 -12.42 -18.78
N THR A 188 -16.79 -11.93 -20.01
CA THR A 188 -15.88 -10.82 -20.32
C THR A 188 -16.32 -9.53 -19.62
N SER A 189 -17.63 -9.30 -19.50
CA SER A 189 -18.16 -8.13 -18.79
C SER A 189 -17.89 -8.19 -17.29
N LEU A 190 -17.99 -9.37 -16.68
CA LEU A 190 -17.68 -9.58 -15.26
C LEU A 190 -16.18 -9.39 -15.02
N ALA A 191 -15.33 -10.03 -15.82
CA ALA A 191 -13.88 -9.87 -15.77
C ALA A 191 -13.43 -8.40 -15.91
N PHE A 192 -14.05 -7.66 -16.84
CA PHE A 192 -13.70 -6.26 -17.06
C PHE A 192 -14.08 -5.38 -15.88
N MET A 193 -15.26 -5.60 -15.28
CA MET A 193 -15.69 -4.83 -14.12
C MET A 193 -14.97 -5.22 -12.85
N ALA A 194 -14.59 -6.49 -12.66
CA ALA A 194 -13.68 -6.90 -11.60
C ALA A 194 -12.36 -6.12 -11.70
N GLY A 195 -11.74 -6.14 -12.89
CA GLY A 195 -10.56 -5.33 -13.22
C GLY A 195 -10.68 -3.86 -12.80
N ILE A 196 -11.78 -3.21 -13.16
CA ILE A 196 -12.03 -1.79 -12.84
C ILE A 196 -12.25 -1.58 -11.34
N LEU A 197 -13.22 -2.27 -10.76
CA LEU A 197 -13.68 -2.02 -9.39
C LEU A 197 -12.58 -2.32 -8.38
N GLU A 198 -11.88 -3.42 -8.59
CA GLU A 198 -10.77 -3.83 -7.74
C GLU A 198 -9.59 -2.86 -7.78
N GLU A 199 -9.10 -2.55 -8.99
CA GLU A 199 -7.93 -1.69 -9.11
C GLU A 199 -8.23 -0.24 -8.72
N LEU A 200 -9.46 0.24 -8.89
CA LEU A 200 -9.89 1.53 -8.34
C LEU A 200 -9.90 1.54 -6.81
N ALA A 201 -10.47 0.52 -6.17
CA ALA A 201 -10.54 0.41 -4.72
C ALA A 201 -9.13 0.30 -4.08
N LYS A 202 -8.23 -0.46 -4.70
CA LYS A 202 -6.82 -0.58 -4.30
C LYS A 202 -6.05 0.71 -4.57
N GLY A 203 -6.19 1.28 -5.77
CA GLY A 203 -5.50 2.51 -6.18
C GLY A 203 -5.87 3.72 -5.34
N LEU A 204 -7.07 3.74 -4.77
CA LEU A 204 -7.47 4.78 -3.82
C LEU A 204 -6.59 4.83 -2.57
N ALA A 205 -6.10 3.68 -2.08
CA ALA A 205 -5.14 3.63 -0.99
C ALA A 205 -3.84 4.36 -1.37
N VAL A 206 -3.32 4.06 -2.55
CA VAL A 206 -2.07 4.65 -3.07
C VAL A 206 -2.23 6.18 -3.20
N LEU A 207 -3.35 6.64 -3.76
CA LEU A 207 -3.64 8.07 -3.88
C LEU A 207 -3.77 8.74 -2.51
N LEU A 208 -4.44 8.12 -1.54
CA LEU A 208 -4.57 8.65 -0.18
C LEU A 208 -3.21 8.70 0.53
N LEU A 209 -2.38 7.66 0.41
CA LEU A 209 -1.02 7.64 0.94
C LEU A 209 -0.19 8.77 0.32
N PHE A 210 -0.23 8.94 -1.00
CA PHE A 210 0.47 10.02 -1.69
C PHE A 210 0.01 11.42 -1.24
N LEU A 211 -1.31 11.63 -1.05
CA LEU A 211 -1.86 12.93 -0.68
C LEU A 211 -1.63 13.28 0.80
N VAL A 212 -1.68 12.29 1.69
CA VAL A 212 -1.60 12.48 3.15
C VAL A 212 -0.16 12.33 3.66
N MET A 213 0.54 11.30 3.20
CA MET A 213 1.89 10.91 3.62
C MET A 213 2.94 11.28 2.58
N ARG A 214 2.75 12.44 1.92
CA ARG A 214 3.64 12.92 0.86
C ARG A 214 5.11 12.94 1.27
N ASN A 215 5.48 13.13 2.52
CA ASN A 215 6.90 13.16 2.93
C ASN A 215 7.56 11.77 2.95
N GLU A 216 6.81 10.70 2.70
CA GLU A 216 7.24 9.29 2.79
C GLU A 216 6.85 8.57 1.49
N PHE A 217 6.76 9.29 0.36
CA PHE A 217 6.36 8.73 -0.93
C PHE A 217 7.12 9.49 -2.00
N ASP A 218 8.38 9.21 -2.21
CA ASP A 218 9.36 10.15 -2.75
C ASP A 218 9.63 9.96 -4.24
N ASP A 219 9.36 8.76 -4.76
CA ASP A 219 9.62 8.41 -6.14
C ASP A 219 8.76 7.25 -6.67
N VAL A 220 9.19 6.71 -7.82
CA VAL A 220 8.57 5.55 -8.49
C VAL A 220 8.74 4.27 -7.69
N VAL A 221 9.89 4.08 -7.02
CA VAL A 221 10.19 2.89 -6.23
C VAL A 221 9.23 2.81 -5.04
N ASP A 222 9.06 3.90 -4.32
CA ASP A 222 8.09 3.99 -3.21
C ASP A 222 6.67 3.71 -3.68
N GLY A 223 6.29 4.29 -4.83
CA GLY A 223 5.00 4.03 -5.43
C GLY A 223 4.78 2.55 -5.71
N ILE A 224 5.76 1.87 -6.32
CA ILE A 224 5.72 0.43 -6.57
C ILE A 224 5.62 -0.34 -5.25
N VAL A 225 6.39 0.03 -4.22
CA VAL A 225 6.39 -0.63 -2.90
C VAL A 225 5.01 -0.53 -2.25
N TYR A 226 4.42 0.66 -2.21
CA TYR A 226 3.09 0.86 -1.63
C TYR A 226 2.00 0.20 -2.45
N GLY A 227 2.03 0.33 -3.78
CA GLY A 227 1.06 -0.32 -4.66
C GLY A 227 1.09 -1.85 -4.53
N ALA A 228 2.28 -2.45 -4.55
CA ALA A 228 2.44 -3.88 -4.34
C ALA A 228 2.00 -4.32 -2.94
N ALA A 229 2.25 -3.52 -1.90
CA ALA A 229 1.78 -3.83 -0.55
C ALA A 229 0.25 -3.86 -0.46
N VAL A 230 -0.46 -2.91 -1.10
CA VAL A 230 -1.93 -2.94 -1.22
C VAL A 230 -2.38 -4.20 -1.95
N GLY A 231 -1.79 -4.51 -3.11
CA GLY A 231 -2.14 -5.69 -3.90
C GLY A 231 -1.91 -7.01 -3.16
N LEU A 232 -0.83 -7.12 -2.39
CA LEU A 232 -0.55 -8.28 -1.53
C LEU A 232 -1.59 -8.45 -0.42
N GLY A 233 -2.00 -7.35 0.20
CA GLY A 233 -3.07 -7.36 1.20
C GLY A 233 -4.40 -7.83 0.62
N PHE A 234 -4.76 -7.32 -0.56
CA PHE A 234 -5.95 -7.76 -1.29
C PHE A 234 -5.90 -9.25 -1.62
N ASN A 235 -4.78 -9.70 -2.21
CA ASN A 235 -4.55 -11.10 -2.54
C ASN A 235 -4.67 -12.03 -1.31
N TYR A 236 -4.23 -11.58 -0.14
CA TYR A 236 -4.34 -12.35 1.10
C TYR A 236 -5.80 -12.69 1.46
N LEU A 237 -6.70 -11.71 1.49
CA LEU A 237 -8.11 -11.98 1.82
C LEU A 237 -8.85 -12.69 0.70
N GLU A 238 -8.63 -12.27 -0.53
CA GLU A 238 -9.28 -12.91 -1.69
C GLU A 238 -8.87 -14.39 -1.80
N SER A 239 -7.60 -14.74 -1.54
CA SER A 239 -7.18 -16.14 -1.52
C SER A 239 -7.95 -16.96 -0.48
N ILE A 240 -8.26 -16.41 0.69
CA ILE A 240 -9.07 -17.11 1.69
C ILE A 240 -10.48 -17.38 1.15
N SER A 241 -11.07 -16.40 0.46
CA SER A 241 -12.37 -16.55 -0.19
C SER A 241 -12.37 -17.69 -1.21
N TYR A 242 -11.42 -17.67 -2.15
CA TYR A 242 -11.32 -18.71 -3.18
C TYR A 242 -11.01 -20.09 -2.59
N MET A 243 -10.13 -20.17 -1.59
CA MET A 243 -9.81 -21.42 -0.92
C MET A 243 -11.02 -22.02 -0.19
N THR A 244 -11.79 -21.19 0.54
CA THR A 244 -12.98 -21.64 1.27
C THR A 244 -14.13 -21.99 0.32
N ASN A 245 -14.30 -21.25 -0.77
CA ASN A 245 -15.26 -21.57 -1.82
C ASN A 245 -14.97 -22.93 -2.46
N LEU A 246 -13.75 -23.15 -2.95
CA LEU A 246 -13.39 -24.44 -3.54
C LEU A 246 -13.40 -25.58 -2.52
N TYR A 247 -12.99 -25.33 -1.27
CA TYR A 247 -13.15 -26.32 -0.21
C TYR A 247 -14.61 -26.79 -0.12
N SER A 248 -15.56 -25.86 -0.07
CA SER A 248 -16.98 -26.16 0.05
C SER A 248 -17.51 -26.97 -1.13
N ILE A 249 -17.11 -26.63 -2.36
CA ILE A 249 -17.56 -27.30 -3.58
C ILE A 249 -17.11 -28.77 -3.59
N PHE A 250 -15.86 -29.04 -3.20
CA PHE A 250 -15.27 -30.39 -3.27
C PHE A 250 -15.31 -31.16 -1.94
N ALA A 251 -15.84 -30.57 -0.87
CA ALA A 251 -16.00 -31.23 0.42
C ALA A 251 -16.88 -32.51 0.35
N PRO A 252 -18.00 -32.55 -0.40
CA PRO A 252 -18.83 -33.76 -0.54
C PRO A 252 -18.07 -34.96 -1.12
N GLU A 253 -17.02 -34.72 -1.91
CA GLU A 253 -16.17 -35.74 -2.54
C GLU A 253 -14.94 -36.09 -1.68
N ASN A 254 -14.87 -35.59 -0.44
CA ASN A 254 -13.68 -35.66 0.44
C ASN A 254 -12.41 -35.01 -0.14
N ASN A 255 -12.56 -34.12 -1.13
CA ASN A 255 -11.46 -33.45 -1.83
C ASN A 255 -11.31 -31.96 -1.49
N GLY A 256 -12.13 -31.42 -0.57
CA GLY A 256 -12.14 -29.99 -0.23
C GLY A 256 -10.76 -29.44 0.17
N ALA A 257 -9.99 -30.16 0.99
CA ALA A 257 -8.66 -29.73 1.42
C ALA A 257 -7.66 -29.66 0.25
N VAL A 258 -7.75 -30.62 -0.69
CA VAL A 258 -6.89 -30.65 -1.89
C VAL A 258 -7.24 -29.48 -2.81
N ALA A 259 -8.53 -29.22 -3.04
CA ALA A 259 -9.01 -28.10 -3.85
C ALA A 259 -8.56 -26.74 -3.28
N ALA A 260 -8.66 -26.55 -1.96
CA ALA A 260 -8.14 -25.37 -1.27
C ALA A 260 -6.61 -25.25 -1.40
N GLY A 261 -5.88 -26.38 -1.33
CA GLY A 261 -4.42 -26.41 -1.52
C GLY A 261 -3.99 -25.99 -2.94
N ILE A 262 -4.72 -26.41 -3.96
CA ILE A 262 -4.48 -26.00 -5.36
C ILE A 262 -4.70 -24.49 -5.52
N GLN A 263 -5.76 -23.94 -4.91
CA GLN A 263 -6.01 -22.49 -4.91
C GLN A 263 -4.94 -21.71 -4.18
N TRP A 264 -4.52 -22.19 -3.01
CA TRP A 264 -3.39 -21.60 -2.31
C TRP A 264 -2.13 -21.59 -3.18
N TYR A 265 -1.82 -22.70 -3.85
CA TYR A 265 -0.65 -22.77 -4.72
C TYR A 265 -0.74 -21.77 -5.89
N GLY A 266 -1.88 -21.73 -6.58
CA GLY A 266 -2.10 -20.79 -7.69
C GLY A 266 -1.97 -19.32 -7.25
N ARG A 267 -2.53 -18.95 -6.10
CA ARG A 267 -2.64 -17.54 -5.67
C ARG A 267 -1.50 -17.05 -4.78
N GLN A 268 -0.98 -17.91 -3.90
CA GLN A 268 0.02 -17.57 -2.88
C GLN A 268 1.44 -18.00 -3.25
N VAL A 269 1.60 -18.87 -4.25
CA VAL A 269 2.93 -19.28 -4.77
C VAL A 269 3.15 -18.70 -6.16
N LEU A 270 2.31 -19.07 -7.13
CA LEU A 270 2.47 -18.59 -8.51
C LEU A 270 2.03 -17.12 -8.67
N GLY A 271 0.84 -16.79 -8.18
CA GLY A 271 0.22 -15.47 -8.32
C GLY A 271 0.76 -14.40 -7.37
N LEU A 272 1.58 -14.74 -6.36
CA LEU A 272 1.94 -13.82 -5.29
C LEU A 272 2.53 -12.49 -5.79
N PHE A 273 3.42 -12.56 -6.78
CA PHE A 273 3.99 -11.39 -7.46
C PHE A 273 3.51 -11.20 -8.89
N PHE A 274 2.70 -12.12 -9.40
CA PHE A 274 2.25 -12.13 -10.79
C PHE A 274 0.78 -11.72 -10.97
N GLY A 275 0.06 -11.43 -9.89
CA GLY A 275 -1.31 -10.88 -9.94
C GLY A 275 -1.39 -9.48 -9.33
N HIS A 276 -2.29 -9.32 -8.36
CA HIS A 276 -2.62 -8.06 -7.69
C HIS A 276 -1.44 -7.21 -7.25
N ALA A 277 -0.38 -7.83 -6.71
CA ALA A 277 0.83 -7.12 -6.33
C ALA A 277 1.46 -6.36 -7.52
N THR A 278 1.47 -6.97 -8.71
CA THR A 278 1.99 -6.34 -9.92
C THR A 278 1.03 -5.29 -10.48
N TYR A 279 -0.27 -5.59 -10.55
CA TYR A 279 -1.26 -4.67 -11.12
C TYR A 279 -1.33 -3.37 -10.33
N THR A 280 -1.56 -3.45 -9.02
CA THR A 280 -1.65 -2.25 -8.18
C THR A 280 -0.31 -1.51 -8.07
N ALA A 281 0.82 -2.20 -8.25
CA ALA A 281 2.12 -1.53 -8.33
C ALA A 281 2.28 -0.63 -9.57
N PHE A 282 1.57 -0.88 -10.68
CA PHE A 282 1.53 0.07 -11.80
C PHE A 282 0.81 1.37 -11.44
N ILE A 283 -0.27 1.31 -10.66
CA ILE A 283 -0.91 2.51 -10.10
C ILE A 283 0.09 3.24 -9.21
N GLY A 284 0.76 2.50 -8.33
CA GLY A 284 1.90 2.95 -7.54
C GLY A 284 2.94 3.72 -8.34
N ALA A 285 3.48 3.09 -9.38
CA ALA A 285 4.47 3.67 -10.28
C ALA A 285 3.95 4.94 -10.95
N GLY A 286 2.70 4.95 -11.44
CA GLY A 286 2.07 6.11 -12.05
C GLY A 286 2.00 7.32 -11.10
N VAL A 287 1.64 7.07 -9.84
CA VAL A 287 1.64 8.10 -8.79
C VAL A 287 3.05 8.57 -8.45
N GLY A 288 4.03 7.66 -8.40
CA GLY A 288 5.45 7.99 -8.21
C GLY A 288 6.01 8.87 -9.34
N ILE A 289 5.72 8.54 -10.59
CA ILE A 289 6.09 9.35 -11.76
C ILE A 289 5.41 10.72 -11.68
N ALA A 290 4.13 10.77 -11.32
CA ALA A 290 3.38 12.01 -11.16
C ALA A 290 3.99 12.95 -10.10
N ARG A 291 4.74 12.42 -9.14
CA ARG A 291 5.48 13.25 -8.19
C ARG A 291 6.66 13.98 -8.84
N GLN A 292 7.37 13.31 -9.74
CA GLN A 292 8.62 13.78 -10.33
C GLN A 292 8.42 14.73 -11.53
N VAL A 293 7.25 14.72 -12.15
CA VAL A 293 6.96 15.58 -13.31
C VAL A 293 6.42 16.95 -12.87
N PRO A 294 6.81 18.07 -13.51
CA PRO A 294 6.43 19.41 -13.05
C PRO A 294 4.99 19.79 -13.42
N ARG A 295 4.50 19.37 -14.60
CA ARG A 295 3.22 19.87 -15.15
C ARG A 295 2.03 19.01 -14.72
N MET A 296 0.94 19.64 -14.30
CA MET A 296 -0.29 18.94 -13.85
C MET A 296 -0.82 17.94 -14.88
N ARG A 297 -0.81 18.28 -16.18
CA ARG A 297 -1.25 17.36 -17.24
C ARG A 297 -0.43 16.06 -17.27
N GLN A 298 0.89 16.16 -17.07
CA GLN A 298 1.78 14.99 -17.02
C GLN A 298 1.52 14.14 -15.77
N LYS A 299 1.18 14.79 -14.63
CA LYS A 299 0.80 14.08 -13.40
C LYS A 299 -0.45 13.24 -13.60
N ILE A 300 -1.49 13.86 -14.17
CA ILE A 300 -2.76 13.17 -14.45
C ILE A 300 -2.51 12.02 -15.44
N LEU A 301 -1.76 12.27 -16.52
CA LEU A 301 -1.46 11.24 -17.50
C LEU A 301 -0.70 10.06 -16.90
N ALA A 302 0.29 10.30 -16.02
CA ALA A 302 1.03 9.23 -15.37
C ALA A 302 0.15 8.39 -14.43
N ILE A 303 -0.71 9.02 -13.64
CA ILE A 303 -1.65 8.32 -12.75
C ILE A 303 -2.64 7.50 -13.58
N VAL A 304 -3.27 8.11 -14.58
CA VAL A 304 -4.25 7.44 -15.45
C VAL A 304 -3.62 6.28 -16.22
N ALA A 305 -2.39 6.45 -16.73
CA ALA A 305 -1.68 5.36 -17.39
C ALA A 305 -1.42 4.18 -16.44
N GLY A 306 -1.04 4.46 -15.18
CA GLY A 306 -0.90 3.43 -14.15
C GLY A 306 -2.19 2.64 -13.91
N PHE A 307 -3.33 3.32 -13.80
CA PHE A 307 -4.65 2.68 -13.69
C PHE A 307 -5.01 1.86 -14.93
N ILE A 308 -4.82 2.40 -16.13
CA ILE A 308 -5.15 1.69 -17.38
C ILE A 308 -4.36 0.39 -17.47
N VAL A 309 -3.05 0.42 -17.19
CA VAL A 309 -2.19 -0.78 -17.26
C VAL A 309 -2.57 -1.78 -16.17
N ALA A 310 -2.88 -1.32 -14.95
CA ALA A 310 -3.33 -2.19 -13.86
C ALA A 310 -4.65 -2.89 -14.20
N ILE A 311 -5.66 -2.13 -14.65
CA ILE A 311 -6.97 -2.65 -15.04
C ILE A 311 -6.83 -3.61 -16.22
N ALA A 312 -6.01 -3.28 -17.23
CA ALA A 312 -5.79 -4.16 -18.38
C ALA A 312 -5.11 -5.47 -17.97
N GLY A 313 -4.09 -5.40 -17.09
CA GLY A 313 -3.43 -6.59 -16.55
C GLY A 313 -4.40 -7.47 -15.76
N HIS A 314 -5.21 -6.86 -14.89
CA HIS A 314 -6.16 -7.60 -14.07
C HIS A 314 -7.30 -8.20 -14.91
N PHE A 315 -7.93 -7.40 -15.78
CA PHE A 315 -8.92 -7.90 -16.75
C PHE A 315 -8.38 -9.06 -17.58
N SER A 316 -7.12 -8.95 -18.04
CA SER A 316 -6.51 -10.03 -18.82
C SER A 316 -6.40 -11.32 -18.02
N TRP A 317 -6.15 -11.25 -16.70
CA TRP A 317 -6.12 -12.42 -15.83
C TRP A 317 -7.48 -13.11 -15.74
N ASP A 318 -8.53 -12.35 -15.43
CA ASP A 318 -9.88 -12.91 -15.25
C ASP A 318 -10.46 -13.44 -16.57
N ALA A 319 -10.29 -12.67 -17.65
CA ALA A 319 -10.76 -13.08 -18.97
C ALA A 319 -10.09 -14.38 -19.41
N TRP A 320 -8.78 -14.53 -19.21
CA TRP A 320 -8.07 -15.74 -19.64
C TRP A 320 -8.43 -16.95 -18.78
N ALA A 321 -8.55 -16.76 -17.47
CA ALA A 321 -8.96 -17.81 -16.54
C ALA A 321 -10.36 -18.36 -16.89
N THR A 322 -11.24 -17.51 -17.41
CA THR A 322 -12.61 -17.88 -17.77
C THR A 322 -12.72 -18.43 -19.19
N LEU A 323 -12.07 -17.80 -20.17
CA LEU A 323 -12.18 -18.17 -21.59
C LEU A 323 -11.32 -19.37 -21.98
N PHE A 324 -10.26 -19.67 -21.22
CA PHE A 324 -9.35 -20.79 -21.48
C PHE A 324 -9.11 -21.59 -20.19
N PRO A 325 -10.14 -22.30 -19.70
CA PRO A 325 -10.02 -23.10 -18.48
C PRO A 325 -9.02 -24.25 -18.69
N ILE A 326 -8.22 -24.54 -17.66
CA ILE A 326 -7.31 -25.70 -17.70
C ILE A 326 -8.12 -26.97 -17.49
N GLU A 327 -7.97 -27.93 -18.40
CA GLU A 327 -8.49 -29.28 -18.20
C GLU A 327 -7.64 -30.06 -17.20
N ASN A 328 -8.27 -30.93 -16.41
CA ASN A 328 -7.59 -31.77 -15.43
C ASN A 328 -6.81 -32.91 -16.12
N THR A 329 -5.69 -32.55 -16.73
CA THR A 329 -4.79 -33.46 -17.46
C THR A 329 -3.46 -33.64 -16.71
N LEU A 330 -2.68 -34.67 -17.08
CA LEU A 330 -1.32 -34.87 -16.60
C LEU A 330 -0.41 -33.64 -16.82
N PHE A 331 -0.74 -32.78 -17.78
CA PHE A 331 -0.01 -31.56 -18.10
C PHE A 331 -0.59 -30.30 -17.45
N GLY A 332 -1.71 -30.38 -16.72
CA GLY A 332 -2.37 -29.22 -16.12
C GLY A 332 -1.48 -28.41 -15.16
N LEU A 333 -0.54 -29.07 -14.47
CA LEU A 333 0.48 -28.39 -13.68
C LEU A 333 1.46 -27.59 -14.54
N VAL A 334 1.88 -28.08 -15.70
CA VAL A 334 2.75 -27.30 -16.59
C VAL A 334 1.95 -26.13 -17.20
N GLU A 335 0.71 -26.38 -17.58
CA GLU A 335 -0.19 -25.39 -18.17
C GLU A 335 -0.48 -24.21 -17.23
N ILE A 336 -0.70 -24.44 -15.93
CA ILE A 336 -0.92 -23.35 -14.96
C ILE A 336 0.30 -22.44 -14.84
N HIS A 337 1.51 -23.00 -14.89
CA HIS A 337 2.75 -22.21 -14.85
C HIS A 337 2.96 -21.43 -16.15
N LEU A 338 2.81 -22.09 -17.30
CA LEU A 338 2.97 -21.46 -18.60
C LEU A 338 1.93 -20.36 -18.82
N ARG A 339 0.65 -20.59 -18.48
CA ARG A 339 -0.38 -19.55 -18.55
C ARG A 339 -0.02 -18.36 -17.68
N THR A 340 0.33 -18.61 -16.41
CA THR A 340 0.73 -17.53 -15.50
C THR A 340 1.88 -16.73 -16.10
N LEU A 341 2.94 -17.40 -16.56
CA LEU A 341 4.12 -16.74 -17.13
C LEU A 341 3.81 -15.97 -18.43
N ILE A 342 3.06 -16.55 -19.35
CA ILE A 342 2.76 -15.94 -20.66
C ILE A 342 1.83 -14.74 -20.49
N MET A 343 0.82 -14.87 -19.64
CA MET A 343 -0.19 -13.84 -19.45
C MET A 343 0.30 -12.69 -18.58
N THR A 344 0.83 -13.02 -17.39
CA THR A 344 1.19 -12.02 -16.39
C THR A 344 2.67 -11.66 -16.38
N GLY A 345 3.51 -12.52 -16.95
CA GLY A 345 4.93 -12.28 -17.05
C GLY A 345 5.29 -11.00 -17.80
N PRO A 346 4.63 -10.63 -18.92
CA PRO A 346 4.89 -9.36 -19.59
C PRO A 346 4.65 -8.14 -18.68
N PHE A 347 3.55 -8.14 -17.92
CA PHE A 347 3.24 -7.07 -16.95
C PHE A 347 4.26 -7.04 -15.82
N THR A 348 4.58 -8.20 -15.25
CA THR A 348 5.56 -8.31 -14.16
C THR A 348 6.96 -7.90 -14.63
N ALA A 349 7.36 -8.27 -15.84
CA ALA A 349 8.63 -7.88 -16.44
C ALA A 349 8.70 -6.37 -16.70
N ALA A 350 7.62 -5.77 -17.20
CA ALA A 350 7.53 -4.32 -17.39
C ALA A 350 7.60 -3.58 -16.04
N LEU A 351 6.95 -4.08 -15.00
CA LEU A 351 7.05 -3.53 -13.65
C LEU A 351 8.47 -3.65 -13.09
N ILE A 352 9.12 -4.81 -13.24
CA ILE A 352 10.52 -5.01 -12.84
C ILE A 352 11.44 -4.02 -13.59
N ALA A 353 11.22 -3.82 -14.89
CA ALA A 353 11.98 -2.85 -15.67
C ALA A 353 11.79 -1.41 -15.13
N LEU A 354 10.55 -1.02 -14.82
CA LEU A 354 10.25 0.27 -14.18
C LEU A 354 10.92 0.42 -12.81
N LEU A 355 10.88 -0.63 -11.99
CA LEU A 355 11.53 -0.68 -10.68
C LEU A 355 13.05 -0.51 -10.82
N LEU A 356 13.68 -1.27 -11.72
CA LEU A 356 15.13 -1.18 -11.96
C LEU A 356 15.54 0.19 -12.50
N PHE A 357 14.73 0.78 -13.38
CA PHE A 357 14.94 2.15 -13.84
C PHE A 357 14.80 3.16 -12.70
N GLY A 358 13.77 3.02 -11.85
CA GLY A 358 13.56 3.84 -10.66
C GLY A 358 14.76 3.79 -9.70
N ILE A 359 15.19 2.58 -9.30
CA ILE A 359 16.35 2.39 -8.41
C ILE A 359 17.63 3.00 -9.02
N ARG A 360 17.84 2.85 -10.33
CA ARG A 360 19.01 3.42 -11.00
C ARG A 360 18.95 4.95 -11.03
N TYR A 361 17.79 5.51 -11.34
CA TYR A 361 17.57 6.95 -11.37
C TYR A 361 17.77 7.57 -9.99
N GLU A 362 17.13 7.01 -8.97
CA GLU A 362 17.27 7.42 -7.57
C GLU A 362 18.75 7.32 -7.12
N GLY A 363 19.41 6.19 -7.38
CA GLY A 363 20.82 5.98 -7.03
C GLY A 363 21.78 6.98 -7.68
N GLN A 364 21.54 7.38 -8.93
CA GLN A 364 22.34 8.40 -9.61
C GLN A 364 22.17 9.78 -9.00
N ASN A 365 20.93 10.17 -8.68
CA ASN A 365 20.64 11.47 -8.06
C ASN A 365 21.18 11.54 -6.62
N LEU A 366 21.04 10.45 -5.86
CA LEU A 366 21.63 10.35 -4.53
C LEU A 366 23.15 10.48 -4.57
N LEU A 367 23.80 9.83 -5.54
CA LEU A 367 25.25 9.94 -5.73
C LEU A 367 25.68 11.38 -5.98
N ASP A 368 24.96 12.10 -6.86
CA ASP A 368 25.20 13.50 -7.13
C ASP A 368 25.02 14.39 -5.88
N GLN A 369 23.95 14.19 -5.09
CA GLN A 369 23.77 14.93 -3.84
C GLN A 369 24.85 14.62 -2.80
N MET A 370 25.30 13.37 -2.70
CA MET A 370 26.39 13.00 -1.79
C MET A 370 27.70 13.67 -2.19
N HIS A 371 28.01 13.77 -3.50
CA HIS A 371 29.15 14.53 -3.99
C HIS A 371 29.02 16.03 -3.69
N LYS A 372 27.84 16.62 -3.91
CA LYS A 372 27.56 18.03 -3.58
C LYS A 372 27.68 18.33 -2.07
N GLU A 373 27.26 17.41 -1.19
CA GLU A 373 27.45 17.56 0.26
C GLU A 373 28.92 17.39 0.64
N ALA A 374 29.64 16.41 0.08
CA ALA A 374 31.07 16.23 0.33
C ALA A 374 31.89 17.45 -0.09
N ALA A 375 31.57 18.06 -1.23
CA ALA A 375 32.23 19.26 -1.74
C ALA A 375 31.96 20.52 -0.90
N SER A 376 30.88 20.54 -0.11
CA SER A 376 30.53 21.70 0.72
C SER A 376 31.46 21.91 1.92
N GLY A 377 32.20 20.88 2.33
CA GLY A 377 33.16 20.96 3.44
C GLY A 377 32.53 20.96 4.85
N TYR A 378 31.20 20.82 4.99
CA TYR A 378 30.55 20.78 6.31
C TYR A 378 30.87 19.51 7.14
N GLY A 379 31.47 18.48 6.55
CA GLY A 379 31.91 17.26 7.25
C GLY A 379 30.78 16.24 7.56
N ALA A 380 29.56 16.47 7.07
CA ALA A 380 28.49 15.49 7.22
C ALA A 380 28.74 14.24 6.34
N ILE A 381 29.10 14.43 5.08
CA ILE A 381 29.55 13.37 4.17
C ILE A 381 30.97 13.68 3.73
N LEU A 382 31.89 12.72 3.86
CA LEU A 382 33.27 12.87 3.41
C LEU A 382 33.46 12.33 1.98
N PRO A 383 34.39 12.88 1.17
CA PRO A 383 34.64 12.40 -0.19
C PRO A 383 34.89 10.89 -0.29
N GLU A 384 35.64 10.31 0.65
CA GLU A 384 35.94 8.88 0.74
C GLU A 384 34.73 8.02 1.11
N GLU A 385 33.73 8.60 1.78
CA GLU A 385 32.51 7.90 2.18
C GLU A 385 31.53 7.77 1.04
N VAL A 386 31.58 8.65 0.04
CA VAL A 386 30.64 8.63 -1.10
C VAL A 386 30.67 7.28 -1.81
N ALA A 387 31.86 6.74 -2.08
CA ALA A 387 32.02 5.45 -2.77
C ALA A 387 31.49 4.25 -1.96
N VAL A 388 31.39 4.39 -0.63
CA VAL A 388 30.79 3.39 0.26
C VAL A 388 29.28 3.57 0.30
N LEU A 389 28.82 4.81 0.50
CA LEU A 389 27.41 5.15 0.58
C LEU A 389 26.68 4.87 -0.73
N ALA A 390 27.32 4.96 -1.88
CA ALA A 390 26.73 4.64 -3.18
C ALA A 390 26.42 3.15 -3.38
N SER A 391 27.05 2.23 -2.63
CA SER A 391 26.93 0.78 -2.85
C SER A 391 26.31 0.08 -1.64
N PRO A 392 25.12 -0.52 -1.76
CA PRO A 392 24.51 -1.30 -0.68
C PRO A 392 25.42 -2.40 -0.12
N TRP A 393 26.23 -3.02 -0.98
CA TRP A 393 27.18 -4.05 -0.55
C TRP A 393 28.37 -3.49 0.22
N ARG A 394 28.93 -2.35 -0.19
CA ARG A 394 30.01 -1.71 0.58
C ARG A 394 29.49 -1.20 1.92
N ARG A 395 28.25 -0.66 1.96
CA ARG A 395 27.56 -0.32 3.22
C ARG A 395 27.47 -1.52 4.15
N LEU A 396 26.99 -2.67 3.65
CA LEU A 396 26.91 -3.88 4.47
C LEU A 396 28.30 -4.39 4.91
N GLN A 397 29.27 -4.42 4.00
CA GLN A 397 30.63 -4.87 4.30
C GLN A 397 31.24 -4.06 5.45
N GLN A 398 31.11 -2.73 5.42
CA GLN A 398 31.57 -1.88 6.54
C GLN A 398 30.81 -2.16 7.84
N ARG A 399 29.49 -2.37 7.79
CA ARG A 399 28.71 -2.71 8.98
C ARG A 399 29.15 -4.06 9.57
N LEU A 400 29.42 -5.06 8.73
CA LEU A 400 29.92 -6.38 9.15
C LEU A 400 31.36 -6.29 9.68
N GLN A 401 32.21 -5.45 9.09
CA GLN A 401 33.55 -5.17 9.64
C GLN A 401 33.46 -4.53 11.03
N ALA A 402 32.54 -3.56 11.22
CA ALA A 402 32.28 -2.96 12.53
C ALA A 402 31.74 -3.98 13.54
N LEU A 403 30.85 -4.88 13.10
CA LEU A 403 30.36 -6.01 13.90
C LEU A 403 31.51 -6.90 14.38
N ASN A 404 32.41 -7.28 13.47
CA ASN A 404 33.52 -8.18 13.78
C ASN A 404 34.56 -7.52 14.71
N ARG A 405 34.74 -6.19 14.61
CA ARG A 405 35.71 -5.45 15.44
C ARG A 405 35.19 -5.11 16.84
N ALA A 406 33.92 -4.71 16.95
CA ALA A 406 33.38 -4.09 18.17
C ALA A 406 31.93 -4.50 18.50
N GLY A 407 31.43 -5.58 17.89
CA GLY A 407 30.14 -6.19 18.20
C GLY A 407 28.92 -5.46 17.65
N PHE A 408 27.73 -5.91 18.05
CA PHE A 408 26.45 -5.43 17.50
C PHE A 408 26.22 -3.92 17.71
N ARG A 409 26.72 -3.36 18.81
CA ARG A 409 26.61 -1.90 19.05
C ARG A 409 27.31 -1.10 17.96
N ALA A 410 28.49 -1.51 17.53
CA ALA A 410 29.23 -0.86 16.45
C ALA A 410 28.52 -1.02 15.09
N TYR A 411 27.98 -2.20 14.79
CA TYR A 411 27.13 -2.42 13.61
C TYR A 411 25.98 -1.41 13.55
N PHE A 412 25.23 -1.25 14.66
CA PHE A 412 24.10 -0.33 14.70
C PHE A 412 24.52 1.14 14.66
N LYS A 413 25.64 1.52 15.29
CA LYS A 413 26.19 2.88 15.20
C LYS A 413 26.51 3.24 13.74
N VAL A 414 27.27 2.38 13.03
CA VAL A 414 27.60 2.57 11.61
C VAL A 414 26.34 2.57 10.73
N SER A 415 25.42 1.65 10.97
CA SER A 415 24.16 1.61 10.22
C SER A 415 23.35 2.89 10.41
N ARG A 416 23.27 3.45 11.63
CA ARG A 416 22.56 4.70 11.92
C ARG A 416 23.23 5.90 11.28
N LEU A 417 24.55 5.97 11.28
CA LEU A 417 25.30 7.02 10.60
C LEU A 417 25.03 7.00 9.09
N GLN A 418 25.20 5.84 8.45
CA GLN A 418 24.97 5.69 7.01
C GLN A 418 23.52 5.98 6.62
N THR A 419 22.54 5.56 7.43
CA THR A 419 21.13 5.92 7.20
C THR A 419 20.93 7.44 7.28
N ALA A 420 21.44 8.11 8.32
CA ALA A 420 21.31 9.56 8.43
C ALA A 420 21.99 10.32 7.28
N GLN A 421 23.09 9.80 6.73
CA GLN A 421 23.76 10.37 5.55
C GLN A 421 22.91 10.22 4.28
N LEU A 422 22.26 9.06 4.10
CA LEU A 422 21.32 8.85 2.99
C LEU A 422 20.07 9.73 3.15
N ASP A 423 19.52 9.87 4.36
CA ASP A 423 18.38 10.75 4.65
C ASP A 423 18.71 12.22 4.30
N LEU A 424 19.94 12.67 4.60
CA LEU A 424 20.42 14.01 4.23
C LEU A 424 20.51 14.16 2.71
N ALA A 425 21.06 13.18 2.00
CA ALA A 425 21.17 13.21 0.55
C ALA A 425 19.78 13.21 -0.12
N MET A 426 18.84 12.42 0.40
CA MET A 426 17.43 12.41 -0.06
C MET A 426 16.77 13.78 0.15
N GLU A 427 16.84 14.36 1.35
CA GLU A 427 16.26 15.69 1.63
C GLU A 427 16.84 16.76 0.69
N ARG A 428 18.15 16.71 0.42
CA ARG A 428 18.79 17.63 -0.55
C ARG A 428 18.25 17.44 -1.97
N TRP A 429 18.07 16.19 -2.41
CA TRP A 429 17.49 15.90 -3.72
C TRP A 429 16.06 16.41 -3.86
N HIS A 430 15.25 16.25 -2.81
CA HIS A 430 13.89 16.78 -2.79
C HIS A 430 13.82 18.30 -2.86
N ARG A 431 14.75 18.99 -2.19
CA ARG A 431 14.85 20.45 -2.24
C ARG A 431 15.23 20.95 -3.62
N GLU A 432 16.16 20.28 -4.29
CA GLU A 432 16.55 20.62 -5.67
C GLU A 432 15.35 20.50 -6.63
N ARG A 433 14.49 19.51 -6.42
CA ARG A 433 13.22 19.34 -7.16
C ARG A 433 12.08 20.25 -6.71
N LYS A 434 12.28 21.08 -5.66
CA LYS A 434 11.26 21.94 -5.04
C LYS A 434 10.01 21.17 -4.59
N GLU A 435 10.20 19.94 -4.12
CA GLU A 435 9.11 19.03 -3.74
C GLU A 435 8.62 19.22 -2.30
N ILE A 436 9.45 19.83 -1.44
CA ILE A 436 9.20 19.98 -0.01
C ILE A 436 9.18 21.46 0.37
N ASP A 437 8.15 21.84 1.14
CA ASP A 437 7.96 23.18 1.70
C ASP A 437 8.57 23.34 3.11
N THR A 438 9.50 22.47 3.51
CA THR A 438 10.11 22.50 4.85
C THR A 438 11.14 23.63 4.94
N PRO A 439 11.23 24.34 6.08
CA PRO A 439 12.25 25.37 6.27
C PRO A 439 13.64 24.82 5.98
N LEU A 440 14.58 25.67 5.53
CA LEU A 440 16.00 25.32 5.34
C LEU A 440 16.61 24.70 6.62
N GLU A 441 16.03 25.00 7.79
CA GLU A 441 16.39 24.40 9.07
C GLU A 441 16.33 22.87 9.09
N ALA A 442 15.45 22.22 8.32
CA ALA A 442 15.34 20.76 8.33
C ALA A 442 16.57 20.08 7.69
N GLU A 443 17.12 20.64 6.60
CA GLU A 443 18.39 20.17 6.03
C GLU A 443 19.54 20.34 7.05
N GLN A 444 19.60 21.50 7.70
CA GLN A 444 20.63 21.76 8.70
C GLN A 444 20.48 20.85 9.93
N GLN A 445 19.26 20.52 10.35
CA GLN A 445 19.01 19.55 11.42
C GLN A 445 19.51 18.14 11.05
N LEU A 446 19.26 17.69 9.82
CA LEU A 446 19.80 16.41 9.32
C LEU A 446 21.33 16.44 9.27
N ARG A 447 21.92 17.51 8.75
CA ARG A 447 23.38 17.72 8.73
C ARG A 447 23.97 17.64 10.15
N ASN A 448 23.39 18.37 11.10
CA ASN A 448 23.81 18.36 12.50
C ASN A 448 23.68 16.97 13.12
N ARG A 449 22.61 16.24 12.79
CA ARG A 449 22.39 14.86 13.26
C ARG A 449 23.45 13.90 12.73
N VAL A 450 23.85 14.02 11.47
CA VAL A 450 24.96 13.24 10.90
C VAL A 450 26.26 13.53 11.63
N ILE A 451 26.59 14.82 11.82
CA ILE A 451 27.80 15.24 12.53
C ILE A 451 27.81 14.70 13.96
N GLN A 452 26.68 14.78 14.68
CA GLN A 452 26.56 14.19 16.01
C GLN A 452 26.83 12.69 15.97
N LEU A 453 26.13 11.93 15.12
CA LEU A 453 26.30 10.48 15.00
C LEU A 453 27.73 10.07 14.64
N ARG A 454 28.44 10.87 13.84
CA ARG A 454 29.86 10.65 13.50
C ARG A 454 30.74 10.62 14.75
N HIS A 455 30.60 11.60 15.64
CA HIS A 455 31.36 11.66 16.89
C HIS A 455 31.20 10.38 17.73
N TRP A 456 30.00 9.79 17.74
CA TRP A 456 29.71 8.54 18.44
C TRP A 456 30.27 7.29 17.76
N VAL A 457 30.62 7.34 16.48
CA VAL A 457 31.26 6.23 15.75
C VAL A 457 32.77 6.27 15.92
N THR A 458 33.35 7.47 15.99
CA THR A 458 34.79 7.68 16.20
C THR A 458 35.22 7.52 17.66
N ALA A 459 34.28 7.67 18.61
CA ALA A 459 34.46 7.39 20.04
C ALA A 459 33.98 5.99 20.41
#